data_AF-A0A7R9FTL2-F1
#
_entry.id   AF-A0A7R9FTL2-F1
#
_cell.length_a   1.000
_cell.length_b   1.000
_cell.length_c   1.000
_cell.angle_alpha   90.00
_cell.angle_beta   90.00
_cell.angle_gamma   90.00
#
_symmetry.space_group_name_H-M   'P 1'
#
loop_
_entity.id
_entity.type
_entity.pdbx_description
1 polymer ?
#
loop_
_entity_poly.entity_id
_entity_poly.type
_entity_poly.pdbx_seq_one_letter_code
_entity_poly.pdbx_strand_id
1 'polypeptide(L)'
;MMLVLRATVLEHAKQISQLKSENEQLWNHNENLRDDYKKMKYDIENMRKENENLKSSLQEHLRERDKLQLQLNVTEGRLQYLEAISLQITPRTCQTLADLGVTRTGEYFVDPDGALIGDAPIKVLCDMETGR
;
A
#
# COMPACT_ATOMS: atom_id res chain seq x y z
N MET A 1 -40.94 -68.34 -35.75
CA MET A 1 -39.50 -68.18 -35.40
C MET A 1 -38.78 -67.15 -36.25
N MET A 2 -38.81 -67.22 -37.60
CA MET A 2 -38.11 -66.24 -38.47
C MET A 2 -38.52 -64.76 -38.31
N LEU A 3 -39.81 -64.46 -38.09
CA LEU A 3 -40.28 -63.08 -37.92
C LEU A 3 -39.73 -62.41 -36.65
N VAL A 4 -39.60 -63.17 -35.56
CA VAL A 4 -39.04 -62.69 -34.28
C VAL A 4 -37.56 -62.37 -34.43
N LEU A 5 -36.80 -63.25 -35.10
CA LEU A 5 -35.38 -63.04 -35.36
C LEU A 5 -35.13 -61.77 -36.19
N ARG A 6 -35.99 -61.50 -37.19
CA ARG A 6 -35.89 -60.29 -38.01
C ARG A 6 -36.15 -59.02 -37.20
N ALA A 7 -37.16 -59.04 -36.32
CA ALA A 7 -37.46 -57.91 -35.45
C ALA A 7 -36.31 -57.61 -34.47
N THR A 8 -35.71 -58.65 -33.86
CA THR A 8 -34.56 -58.48 -32.96
C THR A 8 -33.33 -57.94 -33.68
N VAL A 9 -33.06 -58.38 -34.91
CA VAL A 9 -31.93 -57.87 -35.72
C VAL A 9 -32.13 -56.39 -36.07
N LEU A 10 -33.35 -55.98 -36.42
CA LEU A 10 -33.66 -54.57 -36.69
C LEU A 10 -33.48 -53.70 -35.45
N GLU A 11 -33.86 -54.19 -34.28
CA GLU A 11 -33.71 -53.46 -33.03
C GLU A 11 -32.24 -53.30 -32.63
N HIS A 12 -31.45 -54.37 -32.73
CA HIS A 12 -30.01 -54.29 -32.51
C HIS A 12 -29.33 -53.34 -33.51
N ALA A 13 -29.77 -53.31 -34.77
CA ALA A 13 -29.23 -52.38 -35.76
C ALA A 13 -29.47 -50.91 -35.38
N LYS A 14 -30.65 -50.58 -34.82
CA LYS A 14 -30.93 -49.24 -34.29
C LYS A 14 -30.02 -48.90 -33.12
N GLN A 15 -29.89 -49.80 -32.15
CA GLN A 15 -29.01 -49.61 -30.99
C GLN A 15 -27.55 -49.40 -31.42
N ILE A 16 -27.05 -50.16 -32.40
CA ILE A 16 -25.71 -49.98 -32.96
C ILE A 16 -25.58 -48.59 -33.60
N SER A 17 -26.58 -48.13 -34.33
CA SER A 17 -26.56 -46.79 -34.93
C SER A 17 -26.53 -45.69 -33.88
N GLN A 18 -27.31 -45.84 -32.81
CA GLN A 18 -27.34 -44.88 -31.71
C GLN A 18 -26.00 -44.85 -30.96
N LEU A 19 -25.46 -46.01 -30.58
CA LEU A 19 -24.16 -46.11 -29.89
C LEU A 19 -23.01 -45.53 -30.73
N LYS A 20 -23.07 -45.64 -32.06
CA LYS A 20 -22.08 -44.99 -32.94
C LYS A 20 -22.15 -43.47 -32.84
N SER A 21 -23.36 -42.90 -32.87
CA SER A 21 -23.56 -41.46 -32.75
C SER A 21 -23.12 -40.94 -31.38
N GLU A 22 -23.48 -41.65 -30.31
CA GLU A 22 -23.08 -41.29 -28.94
C GLU A 22 -21.55 -41.34 -28.77
N ASN A 23 -20.88 -42.36 -29.32
CA ASN A 23 -19.42 -42.45 -29.27
C ASN A 23 -18.72 -41.31 -30.02
N GLU A 24 -19.27 -40.87 -31.15
CA GLU A 24 -18.76 -39.72 -31.90
C GLU A 24 -18.90 -38.42 -31.07
N GLN A 25 -20.05 -38.22 -30.44
CA GLN A 25 -20.26 -37.07 -29.55
C GLN A 25 -19.30 -37.08 -28.35
N LEU A 26 -19.12 -38.25 -27.72
CA LEU A 26 -18.17 -38.40 -26.61
C LEU A 26 -16.73 -38.14 -27.04
N TRP A 27 -16.36 -38.54 -28.25
CA TRP A 27 -15.03 -38.28 -28.79
C TRP A 27 -14.78 -36.77 -28.94
N ASN A 28 -15.72 -36.06 -29.56
CA ASN A 28 -15.65 -34.61 -29.73
C ASN A 28 -15.63 -33.88 -28.37
N HIS A 29 -16.44 -34.33 -27.41
CA HIS A 29 -16.44 -33.75 -26.08
C HIS A 29 -15.10 -33.95 -25.35
N ASN A 30 -14.52 -35.14 -25.44
CA ASN A 30 -13.22 -35.43 -24.85
C ASN A 30 -12.09 -34.63 -25.50
N GLU A 31 -12.17 -34.35 -26.80
CA GLU A 31 -11.23 -33.47 -27.50
C GLU A 31 -11.33 -32.02 -26.98
N ASN A 32 -12.54 -31.48 -26.87
CA ASN A 32 -12.77 -30.14 -26.32
C ASN A 32 -12.25 -30.03 -24.88
N LEU A 33 -12.57 -31.01 -24.01
CA LEU A 33 -12.08 -31.04 -22.63
C LEU A 33 -10.55 -31.08 -22.55
N ARG A 34 -9.90 -31.79 -23.47
CA ARG A 34 -8.44 -31.83 -23.54
C ARG A 34 -7.87 -30.45 -23.87
N ASP A 35 -8.51 -29.69 -24.74
CA ASP A 35 -8.04 -28.36 -25.11
C ASP A 35 -8.31 -27.33 -24.01
N ASP A 36 -9.48 -27.39 -23.37
CA ASP A 36 -9.77 -26.59 -22.18
C ASP A 36 -8.78 -26.85 -21.04
N TYR A 37 -8.41 -28.12 -20.82
CA TYR A 37 -7.40 -28.49 -19.84
C TYR A 37 -6.03 -27.89 -20.16
N LYS A 38 -5.61 -27.88 -21.44
CA LYS A 38 -4.35 -27.24 -21.85
C LYS A 38 -4.37 -25.75 -21.59
N LYS A 39 -5.48 -25.07 -21.93
CA LYS A 39 -5.64 -23.63 -21.70
C LYS A 39 -5.59 -23.30 -20.21
N MET A 40 -6.35 -24.03 -19.40
CA MET A 40 -6.37 -23.85 -17.95
C MET A 40 -4.99 -24.09 -17.33
N LYS A 41 -4.24 -25.09 -17.82
CA LYS A 41 -2.87 -25.33 -17.36
C LYS A 41 -1.95 -24.13 -17.65
N TYR A 42 -2.06 -23.55 -18.85
CA TYR A 42 -1.30 -22.36 -19.23
C TYR A 42 -1.64 -21.16 -18.35
N ASP A 43 -2.94 -20.93 -18.09
CA ASP A 43 -3.40 -19.84 -17.23
C ASP A 43 -2.90 -20.00 -15.78
N ILE A 44 -2.90 -21.22 -15.25
CA ILE A 44 -2.33 -21.53 -13.93
C ILE A 44 -0.84 -21.20 -13.87
N GLU A 45 -0.06 -21.54 -14.91
CA GLU A 45 1.37 -21.23 -14.97
C GLU A 45 1.62 -19.71 -15.02
N ASN A 46 0.81 -18.96 -15.77
CA ASN A 46 0.91 -17.51 -15.83
C ASN A 46 0.55 -16.85 -14.48
N MET A 47 -0.57 -17.25 -13.87
CA MET A 47 -0.97 -16.74 -12.55
C MET A 47 0.09 -17.04 -11.47
N ARG A 48 0.77 -18.19 -11.55
CA ARG A 48 1.90 -18.50 -10.65
C ARG A 48 3.05 -17.52 -10.82
N LYS A 49 3.41 -17.17 -12.06
CA LYS A 49 4.47 -16.18 -12.33
C LYS A 49 4.08 -14.79 -11.82
N GLU A 50 2.84 -14.38 -12.06
CA GLU A 50 2.33 -13.10 -11.55
C GLU A 50 2.37 -13.04 -10.02
N ASN A 51 1.99 -14.11 -9.34
CA ASN A 51 2.06 -14.19 -7.88
C ASN A 51 3.50 -14.07 -7.35
N GLU A 52 4.48 -14.71 -7.99
CA GLU A 52 5.89 -14.57 -7.58
C GLU A 52 6.42 -13.14 -7.84
N ASN A 53 6.01 -12.51 -8.94
CA ASN A 53 6.36 -11.11 -9.23
C ASN A 53 5.74 -10.18 -8.17
N LEU A 54 4.45 -10.32 -7.88
CA LEU A 54 3.75 -9.53 -6.87
C LEU A 54 4.36 -9.70 -5.48
N LYS A 55 4.75 -10.92 -5.12
CA LYS A 55 5.45 -11.22 -3.86
C LYS A 55 6.79 -10.49 -3.77
N SER A 56 7.53 -10.42 -4.87
CA SER A 56 8.82 -9.70 -4.93
C SER A 56 8.62 -8.20 -4.75
N SER A 57 7.65 -7.60 -5.46
CA SER A 57 7.30 -6.18 -5.29
C SER A 57 6.81 -5.86 -3.87
N LEU A 58 6.03 -6.76 -3.26
CA LEU A 58 5.59 -6.59 -1.86
C LEU A 58 6.78 -6.55 -0.89
N GLN A 59 7.77 -7.42 -1.08
CA GLN A 59 8.99 -7.42 -0.26
C GLN A 59 9.79 -6.12 -0.41
N GLU A 60 9.85 -5.55 -1.61
CA GLU A 60 10.51 -4.27 -1.87
C GLU A 60 9.81 -3.12 -1.14
N HIS A 61 8.48 -3.02 -1.26
CA HIS A 61 7.71 -1.99 -0.55
C HIS A 61 7.79 -2.11 0.96
N LEU A 62 7.86 -3.34 1.51
CA LEU A 62 8.07 -3.53 2.95
C LEU A 62 9.43 -2.99 3.41
N ARG A 63 10.49 -3.19 2.62
CA ARG A 63 11.82 -2.63 2.92
C ARG A 63 11.82 -1.10 2.85
N GLU A 64 11.14 -0.54 1.85
CA GLU A 64 11.01 0.91 1.72
C GLU A 64 10.24 1.52 2.88
N ARG A 65 9.12 0.88 3.30
CA ARG A 65 8.36 1.27 4.49
C ARG A 65 9.24 1.28 5.74
N ASP A 66 10.05 0.26 5.96
CA ASP A 66 10.91 0.18 7.14
C ASP A 66 11.98 1.29 7.13
N LYS A 67 12.53 1.61 5.95
CA LYS A 67 13.45 2.74 5.77
C LYS A 67 12.78 4.08 6.08
N LEU A 68 11.58 4.31 5.56
CA LEU A 68 10.82 5.53 5.82
C LEU A 68 10.44 5.66 7.30
N GLN A 69 10.09 4.55 7.95
CA GLN A 69 9.80 4.54 9.38
C GLN A 69 11.02 4.98 10.20
N LEU A 70 12.22 4.50 9.86
CA LEU A 70 13.46 4.93 10.50
C LEU A 70 13.72 6.43 10.29
N GLN A 71 13.51 6.93 9.07
CA GLN A 71 13.67 8.35 8.76
C GLN A 71 12.67 9.22 9.52
N LEU A 72 11.43 8.78 9.66
CA LEU A 72 10.40 9.46 10.45
C LEU A 72 10.82 9.56 11.91
N ASN A 73 11.19 8.45 12.54
CA ASN A 73 11.63 8.42 13.94
C ASN A 73 12.83 9.35 14.19
N VAL A 74 13.81 9.37 13.27
CA VAL A 74 14.96 10.28 13.35
C VAL A 74 14.53 11.74 13.25
N THR A 75 13.60 12.05 12.34
CA THR A 75 13.11 13.41 12.12
C THR A 75 12.31 13.90 13.33
N GLU A 76 11.43 13.05 13.87
CA GLU A 76 10.68 13.33 15.10
C GLU A 76 11.60 13.59 16.29
N GLY A 77 12.63 12.76 16.48
CA GLY A 77 13.62 12.98 17.54
C GLY A 77 14.38 14.30 17.40
N ARG A 78 14.72 14.69 16.17
CA ARG A 78 15.36 15.99 15.90
C ARG A 78 14.42 17.16 16.16
N LEU A 79 13.13 17.03 15.82
CA LEU A 79 12.12 18.05 16.10
C LEU A 79 11.95 18.25 17.61
N GLN A 80 11.78 17.15 18.37
CA GLN A 80 11.68 17.20 19.82
C GLN A 80 12.89 17.90 20.47
N TYR A 81 14.10 17.61 19.98
CA TYR A 81 15.31 18.28 20.44
C TYR A 81 15.31 19.79 20.14
N LEU A 82 14.90 20.18 18.94
CA LEU A 82 14.82 21.60 18.56
C LEU A 82 13.75 22.35 19.35
N GLU A 83 12.61 21.72 19.63
CA GLU A 83 11.55 22.29 20.48
C GLU A 83 12.03 22.46 21.93
N ALA A 84 12.76 21.49 22.47
CA ALA A 84 13.33 21.61 23.81
C ALA A 84 14.33 22.78 23.91
N ILE A 85 15.13 22.99 22.87
CA ILE A 85 16.08 24.11 22.82
C ILE A 85 15.40 25.46 22.60
N SER A 86 14.39 25.52 21.73
CA SER A 86 13.71 26.79 21.45
C SER A 86 13.07 27.37 22.72
N LEU A 87 12.52 26.52 23.59
CA LEU A 87 12.00 26.92 24.90
C LEU A 87 13.09 27.51 25.81
N GLN A 88 14.33 27.03 25.76
CA GLN A 88 15.43 27.56 26.57
C GLN A 88 15.99 28.88 26.07
N ILE A 89 15.94 29.11 24.76
CA ILE A 89 16.51 30.31 24.11
C ILE A 89 15.46 31.40 23.95
N THR A 90 14.19 31.14 24.31
CA THR A 90 13.15 32.16 24.22
C THR A 90 13.50 33.32 25.17
N PRO A 91 13.71 34.53 24.63
CA PRO A 91 14.15 35.68 25.41
C PRO A 91 13.06 36.11 26.39
N ARG A 92 13.46 36.55 27.59
CA ARG A 92 12.49 37.02 28.59
C ARG A 92 11.87 38.38 28.26
N THR A 93 12.58 39.19 27.48
CA THR A 93 12.13 40.53 27.10
C THR A 93 12.65 40.90 25.71
N CYS A 94 12.03 41.90 25.08
CA CYS A 94 12.56 42.53 23.87
C CYS A 94 13.96 43.14 24.09
N GLN A 95 14.27 43.59 25.31
CA GLN A 95 15.61 44.07 25.64
C GLN A 95 16.65 42.95 25.53
N THR A 96 16.33 41.74 25.99
CA THR A 96 17.21 40.58 25.83
C THR A 96 17.49 40.27 24.36
N LEU A 97 16.52 40.47 23.47
CA LEU A 97 16.73 40.35 22.02
C LEU A 97 17.68 41.44 21.50
N ALA A 98 17.50 42.69 21.94
CA ALA A 98 18.39 43.80 21.57
C ALA A 98 19.83 43.55 22.07
N ASP A 99 20.01 43.05 23.29
CA ASP A 99 21.30 42.71 23.88
C ASP A 99 22.00 41.56 23.12
N LEU A 100 21.21 40.64 22.54
CA LEU A 100 21.69 39.58 21.65
C LEU A 100 21.98 40.09 20.21
N GLY A 101 21.83 41.39 19.95
CA GLY A 101 22.15 42.04 18.68
C GLY A 101 21.00 42.05 17.66
N VAL A 102 19.76 41.79 18.08
CA VAL A 102 18.59 41.97 17.21
C VAL A 102 18.28 43.46 17.07
N THR A 103 18.32 43.95 15.82
CA THR A 103 18.18 45.39 15.51
C THR A 103 16.93 45.73 14.71
N ARG A 104 16.10 44.74 14.37
CA ARG A 104 14.90 44.93 13.56
C ARG A 104 13.65 44.95 14.43
N THR A 105 12.82 45.96 14.25
CA THR A 105 11.46 45.99 14.81
C THR A 105 10.60 44.91 14.16
N GLY A 106 9.84 44.18 14.97
CA GLY A 106 9.03 43.06 14.49
C GLY A 106 8.35 42.28 15.61
N GLU A 107 7.54 41.29 15.23
CA GLU A 107 6.88 40.39 16.18
C GLU A 107 7.83 39.26 16.60
N TYR A 108 8.06 39.11 17.89
CA TYR A 108 8.90 38.07 18.48
C TYR A 108 8.12 37.30 19.54
N PHE A 109 8.50 36.04 19.76
CA PHE A 109 8.06 35.28 20.92
C PHE A 109 8.98 35.61 22.10
N VAL A 110 8.36 36.00 23.21
CA VAL A 110 9.02 36.40 24.45
C VAL A 110 8.38 35.59 25.57
N ASP A 111 9.20 35.12 26.51
CA ASP A 111 8.77 34.33 27.67
C ASP A 111 9.10 35.10 28.96
N PRO A 112 8.20 36.00 29.43
CA PRO A 112 8.47 36.86 30.58
C PRO A 112 8.70 36.07 31.88
N ASP A 113 7.99 34.97 32.04
CA ASP A 113 8.07 34.06 33.20
C ASP A 113 9.39 33.26 33.15
N GLY A 114 9.79 32.92 31.92
CA GLY A 114 11.02 32.27 31.53
C GLY A 114 10.87 30.77 31.40
N ALA A 115 11.82 30.17 30.70
CA ALA A 115 11.76 28.77 30.27
C ALA A 115 11.26 27.81 31.37
N LEU A 116 10.18 27.09 31.06
CA LEU A 116 9.54 26.07 31.91
C LEU A 116 8.86 26.62 33.19
N ILE A 117 8.63 27.93 33.27
CA ILE A 117 7.92 28.59 34.38
C ILE A 117 6.74 29.35 33.80
N GLY A 118 5.55 29.23 34.41
CA GLY A 118 4.40 30.04 34.00
C GLY A 118 3.73 29.56 32.72
N ASP A 119 3.22 30.50 31.93
CA ASP A 119 2.46 30.23 30.72
C ASP A 119 3.37 30.10 29.48
N ALA A 120 2.81 29.62 28.36
CA ALA A 120 3.55 29.53 27.11
C ALA A 120 4.03 30.90 26.61
N PRO A 121 5.16 30.99 25.88
CA PRO A 121 5.69 32.26 25.37
C PRO A 121 4.65 33.06 24.60
N ILE A 122 4.63 34.37 24.84
CA ILE A 122 3.70 35.31 24.22
C ILE A 122 4.32 35.96 23.00
N LYS A 123 3.50 36.25 22.00
CA LYS A 123 3.93 37.01 20.82
C LYS A 123 3.77 38.50 21.10
N VAL A 124 4.86 39.25 20.99
CA VAL A 124 4.88 40.70 21.24
C VAL A 124 5.55 41.43 20.07
N LEU A 125 5.13 42.66 19.80
CA LEU A 125 5.84 43.55 18.90
C LEU A 125 6.99 44.21 19.69
N CYS A 126 8.23 43.95 19.29
CA CYS A 126 9.40 44.62 19.87
C CYS A 126 9.82 45.77 18.96
N ASP A 127 9.85 47.00 19.48
CA ASP A 127 10.35 48.16 18.75
C ASP A 127 11.82 48.44 19.06
N MET A 128 12.69 47.97 18.17
CA MET A 128 14.14 48.10 18.29
C MET A 128 14.67 49.46 17.81
N GLU A 129 13.85 50.25 17.09
CA GLU A 129 14.25 51.57 16.60
C GLU A 129 14.17 52.62 17.71
N THR A 130 13.13 52.53 18.56
CA THR A 130 12.91 53.47 19.67
C THR A 130 13.30 52.92 21.04
N GLY A 131 13.58 51.61 21.13
CA GLY A 131 13.99 50.93 22.37
C GLY A 131 12.85 50.79 23.39
N ARG A 132 11.61 50.55 22.92
CA ARG A 132 10.41 50.41 23.75
C ARG A 132 9.66 49.11 23.48
#